data_AF-A0A6N7ZPV1-F1
#
_entry.id   AF-A0A6N7ZPV1-F1
#
_cell.length_a   1.000
_cell.length_b   1.000
_cell.length_c   1.000
_cell.angle_alpha   90.00
_cell.angle_beta   90.00
_cell.angle_gamma   90.00
#
_symmetry.space_group_name_H-M   'P 1'
#
loop_
_entity.id
_entity.type
_entity.pdbx_description
1 polymer ?
#
loop_
_entity_poly.entity_id
_entity_poly.type
_entity_poly.pdbx_seq_one_letter_code
_entity_poly.pdbx_strand_id
1 'polypeptide(L)'
;MLVTKTPISGQRDIVHHIIASDFPIDTLLDIGTGNGAAARLFRDAGIKVTATGFDIDEYSDHREADFEGIDLFPDVDICDMSVFPDDSFGAIWCAHVLEHVLDTGRALQEIRRILKPDGYFFVSVPPFKHEVVGGHIHPGWNPGILMYVLAVSGFDLSVSSFIRHGYNVCGLVRNGPDLWPNIRLHFSNGDIETLQRHGRFPEGFDAKQGFDGNFKSFNWHWLVEPEFKATPFPMQKYPEK
;
A
#
# COMPACT_ATOMS: atom_id res chain seq x y z
N MET A 1 1.46 15.65 -22.77
CA MET A 1 2.65 16.07 -22.01
C MET A 1 3.27 14.77 -21.50
N LEU A 2 4.45 14.37 -21.97
CA LEU A 2 5.02 13.05 -21.64
C LEU A 2 5.24 12.96 -20.13
N VAL A 3 4.34 12.28 -19.41
CA VAL A 3 4.50 11.98 -17.99
C VAL A 3 5.48 10.81 -17.89
N THR A 4 6.76 11.06 -18.13
CA THR A 4 7.80 10.11 -17.69
C THR A 4 7.87 10.22 -16.17
N LYS A 5 6.99 9.50 -15.45
CA LYS A 5 7.13 9.32 -14.01
C LYS A 5 8.47 8.61 -13.79
N THR A 6 9.43 9.33 -13.20
CA THR A 6 10.71 8.77 -12.76
C THR A 6 10.44 7.51 -11.94
N PRO A 7 11.17 6.40 -12.17
CA PRO A 7 11.01 5.19 -11.38
C PRO A 7 11.08 5.49 -9.88
N ILE A 8 10.10 4.99 -9.12
CA ILE A 8 10.06 5.21 -7.68
C ILE A 8 11.15 4.34 -7.05
N SER A 9 12.11 5.03 -6.43
CA SER A 9 13.26 4.40 -5.80
C SER A 9 12.83 3.31 -4.81
N GLY A 10 13.31 2.08 -5.00
CA GLY A 10 13.02 0.92 -4.14
C GLY A 10 11.69 0.20 -4.40
N GLN A 11 10.78 0.72 -5.24
CA GLN A 11 9.48 0.10 -5.46
C GLN A 11 9.59 -1.28 -6.14
N ARG A 12 10.50 -1.40 -7.11
CA ARG A 12 10.78 -2.68 -7.80
C ARG A 12 11.29 -3.75 -6.82
N ASP A 13 12.09 -3.38 -5.83
CA ASP A 13 12.60 -4.31 -4.82
C ASP A 13 11.47 -4.88 -3.95
N ILE A 14 10.49 -4.03 -3.60
CA ILE A 14 9.29 -4.45 -2.86
C ILE A 14 8.48 -5.47 -3.67
N VAL A 15 8.25 -5.20 -4.97
CA VAL A 15 7.53 -6.13 -5.85
C VAL A 15 8.26 -7.47 -5.96
N HIS A 16 9.58 -7.46 -6.16
CA HIS A 16 10.39 -8.69 -6.19
C HIS A 16 10.34 -9.44 -4.87
N HIS A 17 10.35 -8.75 -3.74
CA HIS A 17 10.20 -9.40 -2.45
C HIS A 17 8.84 -10.08 -2.27
N ILE A 18 7.75 -9.43 -2.70
CA ILE A 18 6.41 -10.03 -2.66
C ILE A 18 6.37 -11.30 -3.52
N ILE A 19 6.89 -11.24 -4.75
CA ILE A 19 6.97 -12.40 -5.66
C ILE A 19 7.83 -13.51 -5.05
N ALA A 20 9.01 -13.19 -4.54
CA ALA A 20 9.93 -14.15 -3.95
C ALA A 20 9.39 -14.79 -2.66
N SER A 21 8.45 -14.13 -1.99
CA SER A 21 7.83 -14.63 -0.76
C SER A 21 6.81 -15.74 -1.01
N ASP A 22 6.45 -16.02 -2.27
CA ASP A 22 5.63 -17.15 -2.68
C ASP A 22 4.32 -17.26 -1.89
N PHE A 23 3.67 -16.11 -1.68
CA PHE A 23 2.35 -16.08 -1.07
C PHE A 23 1.35 -16.84 -1.95
N PRO A 24 0.38 -17.57 -1.38
CA PRO A 24 -0.62 -18.32 -2.13
C PRO A 24 -1.64 -17.36 -2.77
N ILE A 25 -1.25 -16.70 -3.85
CA ILE A 25 -2.00 -15.67 -4.56
C ILE A 25 -2.23 -16.12 -6.00
N ASP A 26 -3.47 -16.45 -6.33
CA ASP A 26 -3.85 -16.81 -7.70
C ASP A 26 -4.26 -15.58 -8.53
N THR A 27 -4.87 -14.57 -7.89
CA THR A 27 -5.39 -13.36 -8.52
C THR A 27 -4.95 -12.10 -7.79
N LEU A 28 -4.52 -11.09 -8.54
CA LEU A 28 -4.08 -9.80 -8.02
C LEU A 28 -4.73 -8.63 -8.78
N LEU A 29 -5.22 -7.63 -8.05
CA LEU A 29 -5.60 -6.33 -8.59
C LEU A 29 -4.47 -5.31 -8.36
N ASP A 30 -3.98 -4.68 -9.42
CA ASP A 30 -3.08 -3.51 -9.37
C ASP A 30 -3.91 -2.22 -9.47
N ILE A 31 -4.01 -1.48 -8.37
CA ILE A 31 -4.71 -0.19 -8.31
C ILE A 31 -3.72 0.94 -8.57
N GLY A 32 -4.03 1.78 -9.55
CA GLY A 32 -3.15 2.88 -9.97
C GLY A 32 -1.96 2.41 -10.80
N THR A 33 -2.21 1.46 -11.71
CA THR A 33 -1.16 0.69 -12.42
C THR A 33 -0.13 1.54 -13.20
N GLY A 34 -0.48 2.78 -13.56
CA GLY A 34 0.40 3.68 -14.30
C GLY A 34 0.81 3.06 -15.64
N ASN A 35 2.12 2.86 -15.85
CA ASN A 35 2.64 2.22 -17.06
C ASN A 35 2.65 0.68 -17.01
N GLY A 36 2.06 0.05 -15.99
CA GLY A 36 1.95 -1.40 -15.85
C GLY A 36 3.21 -2.11 -15.34
N ALA A 37 4.25 -1.40 -14.88
CA ALA A 37 5.51 -2.02 -14.49
C ALA A 37 5.37 -3.07 -13.38
N ALA A 38 4.57 -2.80 -12.34
CA ALA A 38 4.31 -3.77 -11.27
C ALA A 38 3.41 -4.91 -11.75
N ALA A 39 2.31 -4.59 -12.43
CA ALA A 39 1.40 -5.58 -13.00
C ALA A 39 2.12 -6.61 -13.89
N ARG A 40 3.06 -6.18 -14.75
CA ARG A 40 3.88 -7.08 -15.56
C ARG A 40 4.74 -8.02 -14.74
N LEU A 41 5.39 -7.52 -13.69
CA LEU A 41 6.23 -8.37 -12.84
C LEU A 41 5.40 -9.46 -12.14
N PHE A 42 4.19 -9.14 -11.69
CA PHE A 42 3.28 -10.14 -11.11
C PHE A 42 2.76 -11.13 -12.15
N ARG A 43 2.37 -10.65 -13.34
CA ARG A 43 1.96 -11.50 -14.48
C ARG A 43 3.07 -12.47 -14.87
N ASP A 44 4.30 -11.98 -15.01
CA ASP A 44 5.46 -12.77 -15.41
C ASP A 44 5.85 -13.81 -14.34
N ALA A 45 5.45 -13.57 -13.08
CA ALA A 45 5.54 -14.53 -11.99
C ALA A 45 4.39 -15.58 -11.99
N GLY A 46 3.48 -15.53 -12.97
CA GLY A 46 2.38 -16.49 -13.14
C GLY A 46 1.08 -16.13 -12.41
N ILE A 47 0.99 -14.95 -11.81
CA ILE A 47 -0.23 -14.47 -11.14
C ILE A 47 -1.21 -13.92 -12.19
N LYS A 48 -2.51 -14.23 -12.06
CA LYS A 48 -3.52 -13.60 -12.91
C LYS A 48 -3.74 -12.15 -12.45
N VAL A 49 -3.37 -11.18 -13.29
CA VAL A 49 -3.43 -9.75 -12.95
C VAL A 49 -4.60 -9.05 -13.62
N THR A 50 -5.38 -8.35 -12.81
CA THR A 50 -6.29 -7.29 -13.24
C THR A 50 -5.65 -5.95 -12.85
N ALA A 51 -5.79 -4.92 -13.68
CA ALA A 51 -5.19 -3.62 -13.39
C ALA A 51 -6.16 -2.48 -13.70
N THR A 52 -6.09 -1.44 -12.87
CA THR A 52 -6.93 -0.24 -12.99
C THR A 52 -6.15 1.03 -12.69
N GLY A 53 -6.65 2.16 -13.19
CA GLY A 53 -6.08 3.48 -13.04
C GLY A 53 -6.77 4.48 -13.97
N PHE A 54 -6.58 5.75 -13.70
CA PHE A 54 -6.98 6.83 -14.60
C PHE A 54 -5.93 7.04 -15.68
N ASP A 55 -6.38 7.48 -16.85
CA ASP A 55 -5.52 7.90 -17.96
C ASP A 55 -4.56 6.78 -18.43
N ILE A 56 -4.97 5.50 -18.33
CA ILE A 56 -4.13 4.34 -18.75
C ILE A 56 -3.67 4.51 -20.21
N ASP A 57 -4.55 5.03 -21.07
CA ASP A 57 -4.26 5.28 -22.48
C ASP A 57 -3.13 6.31 -22.66
N GLU A 58 -2.95 7.27 -21.76
CA GLU A 58 -1.81 8.20 -21.81
C GLU A 58 -0.47 7.50 -21.60
N TYR A 59 -0.47 6.34 -20.93
CA TYR A 59 0.73 5.53 -20.74
C TYR A 59 0.98 4.57 -21.91
N SER A 60 0.00 4.33 -22.78
CA SER A 60 0.13 3.37 -23.90
C SER A 60 1.20 3.75 -24.92
N ASP A 61 1.48 5.04 -25.08
CA ASP A 61 2.56 5.57 -25.94
C ASP A 61 3.95 5.48 -25.29
N HIS A 62 4.05 5.07 -24.02
CA HIS A 62 5.35 4.78 -23.43
C HIS A 62 5.91 3.48 -24.03
N ARG A 63 7.16 3.57 -24.52
CA ARG A 63 7.92 2.42 -25.04
C ARG A 63 7.97 1.19 -24.14
N GLU A 64 7.70 1.36 -22.85
CA GLU A 64 7.74 0.30 -21.84
C GLU A 64 6.34 -0.13 -21.36
N ALA A 65 5.26 0.46 -21.88
CA ALA A 65 3.91 0.01 -21.56
C ALA A 65 3.62 -1.28 -22.33
N ASP A 66 3.46 -2.35 -21.56
CA ASP A 66 2.96 -3.64 -22.03
C ASP A 66 1.91 -4.11 -21.03
N PHE A 67 0.71 -4.33 -21.54
CA PHE A 67 -0.46 -4.82 -20.80
C PHE A 67 -0.98 -6.15 -21.38
N GLU A 68 -0.21 -6.81 -22.25
CA GLU A 68 -0.59 -8.10 -22.80
C GLU A 68 -0.76 -9.13 -21.67
N GLY A 69 -1.87 -9.87 -21.67
CA GLY A 69 -2.17 -10.81 -20.59
C GLY A 69 -2.54 -10.18 -19.24
N ILE A 70 -2.82 -8.86 -19.20
CA ILE A 70 -3.35 -8.15 -18.03
C ILE A 70 -4.79 -7.74 -18.34
N ASP A 71 -5.74 -8.06 -17.45
CA ASP A 71 -7.15 -7.66 -17.59
C ASP A 71 -7.29 -6.18 -17.18
N LEU A 72 -7.44 -5.26 -18.14
CA LEU A 72 -7.53 -3.82 -17.87
C LEU A 72 -8.95 -3.32 -17.61
N PHE A 73 -9.09 -2.50 -16.57
CA PHE A 73 -10.30 -1.76 -16.22
C PHE A 73 -9.94 -0.28 -16.05
N PRO A 74 -10.00 0.53 -17.11
CA PRO A 74 -9.68 1.96 -17.02
C PRO A 74 -10.73 2.73 -16.22
N ASP A 75 -10.31 3.86 -15.66
CA ASP A 75 -11.17 4.87 -15.03
C ASP A 75 -12.01 4.38 -13.84
N VAL A 76 -11.53 3.39 -13.10
CA VAL A 76 -12.16 2.97 -11.84
C VAL A 76 -11.68 3.88 -10.71
N ASP A 77 -12.62 4.54 -10.03
CA ASP A 77 -12.35 5.27 -8.80
C ASP A 77 -12.16 4.27 -7.64
N ILE A 78 -11.05 4.38 -6.92
CA ILE A 78 -10.78 3.53 -5.75
C ILE A 78 -11.82 3.71 -4.62
N CYS A 79 -12.53 4.84 -4.59
CA CYS A 79 -13.66 5.08 -3.67
C CYS A 79 -14.98 4.43 -4.12
N ASP A 80 -15.06 3.96 -5.37
CA ASP A 80 -16.19 3.25 -5.96
C ASP A 80 -15.69 2.17 -6.94
N MET A 81 -15.42 0.99 -6.39
CA MET A 81 -14.96 -0.17 -7.15
C MET A 81 -16.11 -1.13 -7.45
N SER A 82 -17.34 -0.61 -7.62
CA SER A 82 -18.57 -1.40 -7.84
C SER A 82 -18.55 -2.29 -9.09
N VAL A 83 -17.65 -2.02 -10.04
CA VAL A 83 -17.37 -2.90 -11.19
C VAL A 83 -16.83 -4.27 -10.76
N PHE A 84 -16.18 -4.35 -9.59
CA PHE A 84 -15.65 -5.57 -9.02
C PHE A 84 -16.60 -6.14 -7.95
N PRO A 85 -16.95 -7.43 -8.04
CA PRO A 85 -17.71 -8.11 -6.99
C PRO A 85 -16.94 -8.15 -5.67
N ASP A 86 -17.69 -8.33 -4.59
CA ASP A 86 -17.13 -8.66 -3.27
C ASP A 86 -16.26 -9.93 -3.37
N ASP A 87 -15.22 -10.02 -2.54
CA ASP A 87 -14.36 -11.20 -2.42
C ASP A 87 -13.78 -11.73 -3.75
N SER A 88 -13.47 -10.84 -4.69
CA SER A 88 -13.04 -11.20 -6.04
C SER A 88 -11.53 -11.42 -6.17
N PHE A 89 -10.71 -10.74 -5.37
CA PHE A 89 -9.24 -10.77 -5.49
C PHE A 89 -8.55 -11.49 -4.33
N GLY A 90 -7.57 -12.34 -4.63
CA GLY A 90 -6.70 -12.95 -3.62
C GLY A 90 -5.68 -11.98 -3.04
N ALA A 91 -5.25 -11.02 -3.85
CA ALA A 91 -4.39 -9.93 -3.42
C ALA A 91 -4.71 -8.60 -4.11
N ILE A 92 -4.33 -7.50 -3.46
CA ILE A 92 -4.35 -6.16 -4.03
C ILE A 92 -2.97 -5.52 -3.84
N TRP A 93 -2.43 -4.96 -4.91
CA TRP A 93 -1.29 -4.06 -4.89
C TRP A 93 -1.78 -2.63 -5.10
N CYS A 94 -1.47 -1.73 -4.17
CA CYS A 94 -1.85 -0.32 -4.22
C CYS A 94 -0.64 0.53 -3.85
N ALA A 95 0.00 1.13 -4.84
CA ALA A 95 1.25 1.84 -4.63
C ALA A 95 1.21 3.26 -5.19
N HIS A 96 1.48 4.22 -4.30
CA HIS A 96 1.47 5.66 -4.60
C HIS A 96 0.12 6.12 -5.18
N VAL A 97 -0.96 5.65 -4.53
CA VAL A 97 -2.35 6.01 -4.85
C VAL A 97 -3.01 6.73 -3.68
N LEU A 98 -2.90 6.21 -2.45
CA LEU A 98 -3.65 6.73 -1.30
C LEU A 98 -3.36 8.20 -0.96
N GLU A 99 -2.16 8.70 -1.29
CA GLU A 99 -1.84 10.13 -1.14
C GLU A 99 -2.67 11.06 -2.02
N HIS A 100 -3.30 10.52 -3.08
CA HIS A 100 -4.14 11.22 -4.05
C HIS A 100 -5.64 11.10 -3.75
N VAL A 101 -6.04 10.27 -2.77
CA VAL A 101 -7.44 9.94 -2.50
C VAL A 101 -8.00 10.85 -1.42
N LEU A 102 -9.11 11.55 -1.69
CA LEU A 102 -9.70 12.49 -0.71
C LEU A 102 -10.32 11.77 0.49
N ASP A 103 -11.05 10.69 0.23
CA ASP A 103 -11.66 9.85 1.25
C ASP A 103 -10.92 8.50 1.33
N THR A 104 -9.75 8.53 1.96
CA THR A 104 -8.94 7.31 2.19
C THR A 104 -9.72 6.25 2.95
N GLY A 105 -10.65 6.64 3.83
CA GLY A 105 -11.50 5.71 4.57
C GLY A 105 -12.41 4.92 3.63
N ARG A 106 -13.11 5.61 2.73
CA ARG A 106 -13.96 4.97 1.71
C ARG A 106 -13.17 4.06 0.78
N ALA A 107 -12.01 4.50 0.31
CA ALA A 107 -11.14 3.69 -0.54
C ALA A 107 -10.69 2.40 0.14
N LEU A 108 -10.27 2.48 1.41
CA LEU A 108 -9.88 1.30 2.18
C LEU A 108 -11.05 0.35 2.44
N GLN A 109 -12.27 0.87 2.60
CA GLN A 109 -13.48 0.04 2.70
C GLN A 109 -13.77 -0.72 1.39
N GLU A 110 -13.64 -0.05 0.24
CA GLU A 110 -13.81 -0.71 -1.06
C GLU A 110 -12.73 -1.77 -1.30
N ILE A 111 -11.47 -1.48 -0.94
CA ILE A 111 -10.37 -2.47 -0.97
C ILE A 111 -10.74 -3.70 -0.14
N ARG A 112 -11.20 -3.50 1.11
CA ARG A 112 -11.63 -4.62 1.96
C ARG A 112 -12.78 -5.42 1.35
N ARG A 113 -13.75 -4.74 0.74
CA ARG A 113 -14.93 -5.37 0.14
C ARG A 113 -14.55 -6.32 -1.00
N ILE A 114 -13.67 -5.89 -1.90
CA ILE A 114 -13.30 -6.68 -3.09
C ILE A 114 -12.18 -7.69 -2.82
N LEU A 115 -11.44 -7.54 -1.73
CA LEU A 115 -10.41 -8.47 -1.30
C LEU A 115 -11.08 -9.67 -0.62
N LYS A 116 -10.72 -10.89 -1.01
CA LYS A 116 -11.22 -12.12 -0.36
C LYS A 116 -11.04 -12.09 1.15
N PRO A 117 -11.83 -12.86 1.92
CA PRO A 117 -11.53 -13.13 3.32
C PRO A 117 -10.13 -13.72 3.37
N ASP A 118 -9.29 -13.19 4.26
CA ASP A 118 -7.88 -13.57 4.31
C ASP A 118 -7.16 -13.36 2.95
N GLY A 119 -7.49 -12.31 2.21
CA GLY A 119 -6.69 -11.84 1.07
C GLY A 119 -5.51 -10.98 1.53
N TYR A 120 -4.51 -10.81 0.66
CA TYR A 120 -3.33 -9.98 0.93
C TYR A 120 -3.52 -8.56 0.42
N PHE A 121 -3.29 -7.57 1.29
CA PHE A 121 -3.20 -6.18 0.85
C PHE A 121 -1.77 -5.68 0.98
N PHE A 122 -1.18 -5.37 -0.17
CA PHE A 122 0.13 -4.77 -0.28
C PHE A 122 -0.03 -3.29 -0.61
N VAL A 123 0.40 -2.44 0.32
CA VAL A 123 0.29 -0.99 0.18
C VAL A 123 1.65 -0.34 0.24
N SER A 124 1.87 0.65 -0.61
CA SER A 124 3.07 1.48 -0.62
C SER A 124 2.69 2.95 -0.76
N VAL A 125 3.14 3.78 0.15
CA VAL A 125 2.85 5.23 0.18
C VAL A 125 4.13 6.05 0.38
N PRO A 126 4.16 7.33 -0.01
CA PRO A 126 5.36 8.14 0.10
C PRO A 126 5.65 8.53 1.56
N PRO A 127 6.94 8.68 1.95
CA PRO A 127 7.27 9.23 3.25
C PRO A 127 6.79 10.68 3.37
N PHE A 128 6.71 11.17 4.61
CA PHE A 128 6.47 12.60 4.88
C PHE A 128 7.48 13.49 4.13
N LYS A 129 6.97 14.58 3.56
CA LYS A 129 7.77 15.61 2.87
C LYS A 129 7.36 17.01 3.31
N HIS A 130 8.31 17.95 3.23
CA HIS A 130 8.04 19.36 3.50
C HIS A 130 7.52 20.10 2.25
N GLU A 131 7.88 19.61 1.06
CA GLU A 131 7.50 20.19 -0.21
C GLU A 131 6.05 19.86 -0.56
N VAL A 132 5.27 20.91 -0.88
CA VAL A 132 3.90 20.77 -1.38
C VAL A 132 3.96 20.32 -2.84
N VAL A 133 3.21 19.25 -3.15
CA VAL A 133 3.11 18.71 -4.52
C VAL A 133 1.63 18.62 -4.86
N GLY A 134 1.24 19.18 -6.01
CA GLY A 134 -0.14 19.10 -6.49
C GLY A 134 -0.62 17.65 -6.58
N GLY A 135 -1.86 17.39 -6.18
CA GLY A 135 -2.45 16.05 -6.13
C GLY A 135 -2.04 15.21 -4.91
N HIS A 136 -0.95 15.50 -4.20
CA HIS A 136 -0.64 14.85 -2.91
C HIS A 136 -1.36 15.59 -1.79
N ILE A 137 -2.57 15.15 -1.49
CA ILE A 137 -3.42 15.78 -0.46
C ILE A 137 -3.12 15.26 0.95
N HIS A 138 -2.40 14.14 1.06
CA HIS A 138 -1.77 13.70 2.30
C HIS A 138 -0.29 14.13 2.32
N PRO A 139 0.21 14.73 3.41
CA PRO A 139 1.59 15.25 3.50
C PRO A 139 2.67 14.16 3.51
N GLY A 140 2.26 12.89 3.56
CA GLY A 140 3.12 11.70 3.54
C GLY A 140 3.06 10.94 4.86
N TRP A 141 3.74 9.81 4.89
CA TRP A 141 3.48 8.74 5.86
C TRP A 141 4.73 8.34 6.65
N ASN A 142 4.51 7.71 7.80
CA ASN A 142 5.50 6.85 8.45
C ASN A 142 4.84 5.48 8.73
N PRO A 143 5.62 4.41 9.00
CA PRO A 143 5.06 3.09 9.24
C PRO A 143 4.00 3.03 10.35
N GLY A 144 4.17 3.75 11.45
CA GLY A 144 3.18 3.77 12.53
C GLY A 144 1.85 4.42 12.15
N ILE A 145 1.88 5.51 11.38
CA ILE A 145 0.66 6.14 10.85
C ILE A 145 -0.02 5.21 9.85
N LEU A 146 0.74 4.55 8.97
CA LEU A 146 0.20 3.56 8.05
C LEU A 146 -0.44 2.39 8.80
N MET A 147 0.23 1.84 9.83
CA MET A 147 -0.33 0.81 10.71
C MET A 147 -1.67 1.25 11.32
N TYR A 148 -1.72 2.45 11.91
CA TYR A 148 -2.93 2.94 12.55
C TYR A 148 -4.08 3.09 11.56
N VAL A 149 -3.84 3.70 10.38
CA VAL A 149 -4.87 3.87 9.35
C VAL A 149 -5.41 2.53 8.86
N LEU A 150 -4.53 1.55 8.60
CA LEU A 150 -4.96 0.21 8.19
C LEU A 150 -5.78 -0.50 9.30
N ALA A 151 -5.35 -0.39 10.56
CA ALA A 151 -6.03 -1.01 11.68
C ALA A 151 -7.44 -0.40 11.92
N VAL A 152 -7.58 0.93 11.89
CA VAL A 152 -8.90 1.58 12.06
C VAL A 152 -9.83 1.33 10.87
N SER A 153 -9.27 1.10 9.68
CA SER A 153 -10.03 0.69 8.49
C SER A 153 -10.45 -0.77 8.52
N GLY A 154 -10.01 -1.56 9.52
CA GLY A 154 -10.50 -2.91 9.78
C GLY A 154 -9.57 -4.03 9.31
N PHE A 155 -8.44 -3.72 8.67
CA PHE A 155 -7.46 -4.73 8.28
C PHE A 155 -6.91 -5.49 9.49
N ASP A 156 -6.54 -6.74 9.27
CA ASP A 156 -5.87 -7.55 10.26
C ASP A 156 -4.34 -7.39 10.13
N LEU A 157 -3.75 -6.80 11.16
CA LEU A 157 -2.32 -6.57 11.26
C LEU A 157 -1.62 -7.60 12.16
N SER A 158 -2.33 -8.58 12.73
CA SER A 158 -1.74 -9.59 13.64
C SER A 158 -0.55 -10.34 13.00
N VAL A 159 -0.64 -10.59 11.68
CA VAL A 159 0.40 -11.21 10.84
C VAL A 159 0.83 -10.27 9.72
N SER A 160 1.20 -9.04 10.07
CA SER A 160 1.63 -8.02 9.11
C SER A 160 3.12 -7.69 9.19
N SER A 161 3.61 -7.08 8.11
CA SER A 161 5.00 -6.63 7.96
C SER A 161 5.03 -5.21 7.42
N PHE A 162 5.97 -4.40 7.92
CA PHE A 162 6.13 -3.00 7.52
C PHE A 162 7.59 -2.65 7.29
N ILE A 163 7.85 -1.80 6.31
CA ILE A 163 9.21 -1.34 6.00
C ILE A 163 9.22 0.06 5.41
N ARG A 164 10.32 0.77 5.64
CA ARG A 164 10.76 1.90 4.82
C ARG A 164 11.91 1.47 3.93
N HIS A 165 11.72 1.60 2.63
CA HIS A 165 12.71 1.21 1.63
C HIS A 165 12.67 2.15 0.42
N GLY A 166 13.81 2.75 0.10
CA GLY A 166 13.87 3.83 -0.89
C GLY A 166 12.90 4.97 -0.55
N TYR A 167 11.98 5.29 -1.47
CA TYR A 167 10.95 6.31 -1.30
C TYR A 167 9.59 5.72 -0.86
N ASN A 168 9.59 4.54 -0.24
CA ASN A 168 8.37 3.82 0.09
C ASN A 168 8.26 3.61 1.59
N VAL A 169 7.05 3.85 2.12
CA VAL A 169 6.55 3.32 3.38
C VAL A 169 5.56 2.22 2.99
N CYS A 170 5.90 0.97 3.29
CA CYS A 170 5.14 -0.20 2.85
C CYS A 170 4.49 -0.93 4.01
N GLY A 171 3.32 -1.50 3.74
CA GLY A 171 2.62 -2.45 4.60
C GLY A 171 2.19 -3.67 3.80
N LEU A 172 2.37 -4.84 4.38
CA LEU A 172 1.77 -6.10 3.97
C LEU A 172 0.82 -6.52 5.08
N VAL A 173 -0.49 -6.47 4.80
CA VAL A 173 -1.54 -6.79 5.78
C VAL A 173 -2.55 -7.77 5.20
N ARG A 174 -3.42 -8.31 6.05
CA ARG A 174 -4.49 -9.23 5.65
C ARG A 174 -5.83 -8.50 5.70
N ASN A 175 -6.78 -8.89 4.85
CA ASN A 175 -8.17 -8.47 5.04
C ASN A 175 -8.63 -8.91 6.42
N GLY A 176 -8.42 -10.20 6.74
CA GLY A 176 -8.77 -10.81 8.02
C GLY A 176 -10.25 -10.64 8.39
N PRO A 177 -10.65 -11.10 9.57
CA PRO A 177 -12.02 -10.93 10.03
C PRO A 177 -12.32 -9.45 10.31
N ASP A 178 -13.56 -9.04 10.06
CA ASP A 178 -14.04 -7.71 10.45
C ASP A 178 -13.78 -7.44 11.93
N LEU A 179 -13.69 -6.15 12.28
CA LEU A 179 -13.69 -5.74 13.67
C LEU A 179 -14.93 -6.31 14.36
N TRP A 180 -14.74 -6.80 15.58
CA TRP A 180 -15.81 -7.39 16.36
C TRP A 180 -16.95 -6.38 16.50
N PRO A 181 -18.24 -6.79 16.42
CA PRO A 181 -19.38 -5.87 16.42
C PRO A 181 -19.44 -4.89 17.61
N ASN A 182 -18.71 -5.20 18.68
CA ASN A 182 -18.68 -4.43 19.92
C ASN A 182 -17.50 -3.45 20.00
N ILE A 183 -16.62 -3.39 19.01
CA ILE A 183 -15.53 -2.40 18.96
C ILE A 183 -16.07 -1.15 18.29
N ARG A 184 -16.25 -0.09 19.08
CA ARG A 184 -16.59 1.23 18.57
C ARG A 184 -15.40 2.15 18.73
N LEU A 185 -14.76 2.48 17.61
CA LEU A 185 -13.71 3.50 17.57
C LEU A 185 -14.35 4.88 17.60
N HIS A 186 -13.71 5.80 18.31
CA HIS A 186 -14.17 7.18 18.45
C HIS A 186 -13.36 8.17 17.61
N PHE A 187 -12.34 7.66 16.92
CA PHE A 187 -11.27 8.41 16.26
C PHE A 187 -10.61 9.41 17.21
N SER A 188 -10.31 8.95 18.43
CA SER A 188 -9.75 9.77 19.51
C SER A 188 -8.82 8.96 20.42
N ASN A 189 -8.25 9.62 21.44
CA ASN A 189 -7.33 8.99 22.38
C ASN A 189 -7.94 7.72 23.00
N GLY A 190 -7.18 6.63 23.02
CA GLY A 190 -7.63 5.33 23.53
C GLY A 190 -7.98 4.31 22.43
N ASP A 191 -8.14 4.73 21.18
CA ASP A 191 -8.45 3.83 20.07
C ASP A 191 -7.28 2.89 19.74
N ILE A 192 -6.03 3.39 19.80
CA ILE A 192 -4.83 2.56 19.57
C ILE A 192 -4.78 1.43 20.61
N GLU A 193 -4.95 1.75 21.88
CA GLU A 193 -4.97 0.77 22.98
C GLU A 193 -6.15 -0.18 22.88
N THR A 194 -7.29 0.28 22.36
CA THR A 194 -8.45 -0.59 22.09
C THR A 194 -8.13 -1.59 20.99
N LEU A 195 -7.58 -1.14 19.86
CA LEU A 195 -7.11 -2.00 18.78
C LEU A 195 -6.04 -3.00 19.25
N GLN A 196 -5.05 -2.55 20.03
CA GLN A 196 -4.01 -3.40 20.63
C GLN A 196 -4.62 -4.52 21.50
N ARG A 197 -5.54 -4.18 22.41
CA ARG A 197 -6.20 -5.17 23.29
C ARG A 197 -7.01 -6.20 22.52
N HIS A 198 -7.47 -5.84 21.31
CA HIS A 198 -8.22 -6.72 20.42
C HIS A 198 -7.33 -7.41 19.36
N GLY A 199 -6.01 -7.39 19.52
CA GLY A 199 -5.08 -8.12 18.65
C GLY A 199 -4.97 -7.54 17.23
N ARG A 200 -5.27 -6.26 17.04
CA ARG A 200 -5.23 -5.59 15.72
C ARG A 200 -3.88 -4.97 15.38
N PHE A 201 -2.84 -5.32 16.12
CA PHE A 201 -1.46 -5.00 15.81
C PHE A 201 -0.64 -6.29 15.83
N PRO A 202 0.54 -6.31 15.19
CA PRO A 202 1.40 -7.47 15.19
C PRO A 202 1.73 -7.97 16.60
N GLU A 203 1.90 -9.28 16.75
CA GLU A 203 2.43 -9.85 17.99
C GLU A 203 3.79 -9.22 18.35
N GLY A 204 3.97 -8.87 19.62
CA GLY A 204 5.19 -8.22 20.12
C GLY A 204 5.29 -6.72 19.84
N PHE A 205 4.33 -6.11 19.13
CA PHE A 205 4.26 -4.67 18.97
C PHE A 205 3.50 -4.03 20.15
N ASP A 206 4.10 -3.03 20.80
CA ASP A 206 3.48 -2.27 21.92
C ASP A 206 2.80 -1.00 21.38
N ALA A 207 1.64 -1.15 20.70
CA ALA A 207 0.89 0.01 20.23
C ALA A 207 0.17 0.69 21.39
N LYS A 208 0.51 1.96 21.61
CA LYS A 208 -0.16 2.86 22.57
C LYS A 208 -0.05 4.30 22.12
N GLN A 209 -0.94 5.16 22.58
CA GLN A 209 -0.91 6.59 22.25
C GLN A 209 0.50 7.17 22.43
N GLY A 210 1.02 7.79 21.37
CA GLY A 210 2.34 8.43 21.37
C GLY A 210 3.53 7.51 21.07
N PHE A 211 3.33 6.26 20.64
CA PHE A 211 4.44 5.43 20.15
C PHE A 211 5.13 6.10 18.94
N ASP A 212 6.45 5.96 18.84
CA ASP A 212 7.20 6.50 17.69
C ASP A 212 7.02 5.59 16.47
N GLY A 213 6.18 6.04 15.53
CA GLY A 213 5.92 5.35 14.26
C GLY A 213 7.06 5.44 13.24
N ASN A 214 8.13 6.18 13.53
CA ASN A 214 9.24 6.44 12.63
C ASN A 214 10.35 5.37 12.72
N PHE A 215 10.01 4.09 12.62
CA PHE A 215 10.96 2.96 12.63
C PHE A 215 11.30 2.45 11.22
N LYS A 216 12.44 1.78 11.03
CA LYS A 216 12.88 1.32 9.70
C LYS A 216 12.00 0.18 9.17
N SER A 217 11.75 -0.82 10.01
CA SER A 217 10.96 -2.00 9.65
C SER A 217 10.39 -2.67 10.90
N PHE A 218 9.34 -3.45 10.71
CA PHE A 218 8.75 -4.35 11.70
C PHE A 218 8.28 -5.62 10.99
N ASN A 219 8.71 -6.80 11.47
CA ASN A 219 8.44 -8.12 10.86
C ASN A 219 8.82 -8.30 9.38
N TRP A 220 9.53 -7.33 8.79
CA TRP A 220 9.96 -7.43 7.39
C TRP A 220 11.30 -8.17 7.28
N HIS A 221 11.32 -9.25 6.51
CA HIS A 221 12.50 -10.08 6.30
C HIS A 221 12.77 -10.25 4.80
N TRP A 222 13.82 -9.62 4.28
CA TRP A 222 14.20 -9.78 2.88
C TRP A 222 14.69 -11.21 2.62
N LEU A 223 14.05 -11.90 1.67
CA LEU A 223 14.53 -13.20 1.18
C LEU A 223 15.75 -13.05 0.27
N VAL A 224 15.77 -11.97 -0.49
CA VAL A 224 16.92 -11.50 -1.25
C VAL A 224 17.10 -10.04 -0.87
N GLU A 225 18.22 -9.69 -0.23
CA GLU A 225 18.48 -8.30 0.12
C GLU A 225 18.66 -7.46 -1.14
N PRO A 226 17.90 -6.36 -1.29
CA PRO A 226 18.08 -5.48 -2.43
C PRO A 226 19.44 -4.79 -2.36
N GLU A 227 20.12 -4.66 -3.50
CA GLU A 227 21.36 -3.87 -3.65
C GLU A 227 21.05 -2.36 -3.61
N PHE A 228 20.33 -1.90 -2.60
CA PHE A 228 19.97 -0.51 -2.48
C PHE A 228 21.08 0.25 -1.75
N LYS A 229 21.91 0.98 -2.51
CA LYS A 229 22.76 2.02 -1.92
C LYS A 229 21.85 3.17 -1.51
N ALA A 230 21.58 3.28 -0.22
CA ALA A 230 20.80 4.38 0.34
C ALA A 230 21.29 5.71 -0.22
N THR A 231 20.48 6.40 -1.00
CA THR A 231 20.57 7.85 -1.05
C THR A 231 20.22 8.33 0.35
N PRO A 232 21.11 9.07 1.04
CA PRO A 232 20.74 9.65 2.32
C PRO A 232 19.46 10.44 2.12
N PHE A 233 18.47 10.25 3.00
CA PHE A 233 17.44 11.26 3.18
C PHE A 233 18.17 12.60 3.28
N PRO A 234 17.82 13.63 2.50
CA PRO A 234 18.39 14.94 2.74
C PRO A 234 18.00 15.33 4.16
N MET A 235 18.95 15.25 5.10
CA MET A 235 18.84 15.98 6.37
C MET A 235 18.86 17.44 5.97
N GLN A 236 17.68 18.05 5.91
CA GLN A 236 17.58 19.47 5.67
C GLN A 236 18.18 20.17 6.90
N LYS A 237 19.37 20.74 6.73
CA LYS A 237 19.88 21.76 7.64
C LYS A 237 18.88 22.91 7.58
N TYR A 238 18.13 23.13 8.65
CA TYR A 238 17.40 24.37 8.81
C TYR A 238 18.42 25.52 8.78
N PRO A 239 18.15 26.63 8.08
CA PRO A 239 18.90 27.84 8.34
C PRO A 239 18.61 28.24 9.79
N GLU A 240 19.67 28.30 10.61
CA GLU A 240 19.59 28.91 11.94
C GLU A 240 18.99 30.31 11.77
N LYS A 241 17.89 30.57 12.46
CA LYS A 241 17.34 31.93 12.64
C LYS A 241 17.80 32.47 13.98
#